data_AF-A0A563CBF1-F1
#
_entry.id   AF-A0A563CBF1-F1
#
_cell.length_a   1.000
_cell.length_b   1.000
_cell.length_c   1.000
_cell.angle_alpha   90.00
_cell.angle_beta   90.00
_cell.angle_gamma   90.00
#
_symmetry.space_group_name_H-M   'P 1'
#
loop_
_entity.id
_entity.type
_entity.pdbx_description
1 polymer ?
#
loop_
_entity_poly.entity_id
_entity_poly.type
_entity_poly.pdbx_seq_one_letter_code
_entity_poly.pdbx_strand_id
1 'polypeptide(L)'
;MSSVKTPKKIAARQDRSSKTLTTLLDQSFFIFAGLASFWLAWLVLREGWATGGWWLVGLFFVVWIIVAYLALPRLHRILSNMYVPNYFIGRTRTADGVLSDPVNLSVRGSEEKLHKAMTEAGWVLADDITPRSAWKMVLTVLSGRSYPNAPVSPAFLFG
;
A
#
# COMPACT_ATOMS: atom_id res chain seq x y z
N MET A 1 21.95 28.44 -37.58
CA MET A 1 20.98 27.31 -37.61
C MET A 1 21.54 26.16 -36.79
N SER A 2 20.96 25.88 -35.62
CA SER A 2 21.24 24.66 -34.84
C SER A 2 19.91 24.15 -34.28
N SER A 3 19.49 23.00 -34.80
CA SER A 3 18.25 22.32 -34.42
C SER A 3 18.53 21.44 -33.21
N VAL A 4 18.05 21.86 -32.04
CA VAL A 4 18.08 21.04 -30.82
C VAL A 4 16.89 20.08 -30.88
N LYS A 5 17.16 18.80 -31.19
CA LYS A 5 16.17 17.72 -31.09
C LYS A 5 15.77 17.54 -29.62
N THR A 6 14.47 17.63 -29.33
CA THR A 6 13.86 17.49 -28.01
C THR A 6 13.81 16.02 -27.53
N PRO A 7 14.39 15.64 -26.36
CA PRO A 7 14.32 14.26 -25.86
C PRO A 7 13.01 13.89 -25.11
N LYS A 8 12.03 14.80 -24.99
CA LYS A 8 10.83 14.59 -24.15
C LYS A 8 9.83 13.53 -24.66
N LYS A 9 9.85 13.14 -25.94
CA LYS A 9 8.86 12.19 -26.50
C LYS A 9 9.16 10.72 -26.22
N ILE A 10 10.42 10.35 -25.97
CA ILE A 10 10.82 8.95 -25.79
C ILE A 10 10.48 8.48 -24.36
N ALA A 11 10.76 9.31 -23.35
CA ALA A 11 10.48 9.00 -21.94
C ALA A 11 8.97 8.79 -21.65
N ALA A 12 8.10 9.61 -22.25
CA ALA A 12 6.65 9.51 -22.05
C ALA A 12 6.02 8.25 -22.68
N ARG A 13 6.61 7.69 -23.75
CA ARG A 13 6.13 6.45 -24.38
C ARG A 13 6.59 5.21 -23.61
N GLN A 14 7.79 5.25 -23.06
CA GLN A 14 8.36 4.16 -22.27
C GLN A 14 7.65 4.01 -20.92
N ASP A 15 7.32 5.12 -20.25
CA ASP A 15 6.55 5.13 -19.00
C ASP A 15 5.09 4.66 -19.17
N ARG A 16 4.47 4.93 -20.33
CA ARG A 16 3.14 4.37 -20.66
C ARG A 16 3.18 2.86 -20.89
N SER A 17 4.21 2.35 -21.58
CA SER A 17 4.30 0.92 -21.88
C SER A 17 4.57 0.08 -20.63
N SER A 18 5.42 0.56 -19.71
CA SER A 18 5.69 -0.12 -18.44
C SER A 18 4.43 -0.15 -17.57
N LYS A 19 3.69 0.97 -17.48
CA LYS A 19 2.41 1.05 -16.76
C LYS A 19 1.35 0.09 -17.32
N THR A 20 1.28 -0.08 -18.64
CA THR A 20 0.36 -1.04 -19.25
C THR A 20 0.76 -2.48 -18.94
N LEU A 21 2.05 -2.82 -19.02
CA LEU A 21 2.53 -4.17 -18.71
C LEU A 21 2.30 -4.53 -17.25
N THR A 22 2.61 -3.62 -16.32
CA THR A 22 2.35 -3.85 -14.89
C THR A 22 0.87 -4.02 -14.62
N THR A 23 0.00 -3.24 -15.27
CA THR A 23 -1.46 -3.35 -15.09
C THR A 23 -2.00 -4.68 -15.63
N LEU A 24 -1.53 -5.12 -16.80
CA LEU A 24 -1.92 -6.42 -17.37
C LEU A 24 -1.44 -7.59 -16.51
N LEU A 25 -0.21 -7.51 -16.01
CA LEU A 25 0.35 -8.48 -15.08
C LEU A 25 -0.48 -8.54 -13.80
N ASP A 26 -0.82 -7.38 -13.23
CA ASP A 26 -1.63 -7.24 -12.03
C ASP A 26 -3.01 -7.87 -12.19
N GLN A 27 -3.68 -7.59 -13.32
CA GLN A 27 -4.98 -8.13 -13.65
C GLN A 27 -4.95 -9.64 -13.88
N SER A 28 -3.89 -10.14 -14.52
CA SER A 28 -3.67 -11.58 -14.72
C SER A 28 -3.49 -12.31 -13.40
N PHE A 29 -2.68 -11.74 -12.49
CA PHE A 29 -2.51 -12.29 -11.14
C PHE A 29 -3.80 -12.27 -10.33
N PHE A 30 -4.63 -11.24 -10.47
CA PHE A 30 -5.93 -11.17 -9.79
C PHE A 30 -6.87 -12.29 -10.26
N ILE A 31 -7.01 -12.48 -11.58
CA ILE A 31 -7.85 -13.53 -12.15
C ILE A 31 -7.32 -14.90 -11.71
N PHE A 32 -6.01 -15.12 -11.82
CA PHE A 32 -5.38 -16.37 -11.39
C PHE A 32 -5.60 -16.64 -9.90
N ALA A 33 -5.41 -15.64 -9.02
CA ALA A 33 -5.63 -15.79 -7.58
C ALA A 33 -7.09 -16.12 -7.25
N GLY A 34 -8.05 -15.49 -7.94
CA GLY A 34 -9.47 -15.78 -7.80
C GLY A 34 -9.82 -17.21 -8.21
N LEU A 35 -9.35 -17.63 -9.39
CA LEU A 35 -9.56 -18.99 -9.90
C LEU A 35 -8.88 -20.04 -9.00
N ALA A 36 -7.64 -19.79 -8.59
CA ALA A 36 -6.89 -20.68 -7.69
C ALA A 36 -7.61 -20.82 -6.34
N SER A 37 -8.08 -19.71 -5.76
CA SER A 37 -8.81 -19.75 -4.48
C SER A 37 -10.12 -20.53 -4.57
N PHE A 38 -10.88 -20.34 -5.66
CA PHE A 38 -12.13 -21.05 -5.89
C PHE A 38 -11.91 -22.55 -6.14
N TRP A 39 -10.93 -22.88 -6.99
CA TRP A 39 -10.50 -24.26 -7.24
C TRP A 39 -10.07 -24.96 -5.95
N LEU A 40 -9.35 -24.25 -5.09
CA LEU A 40 -8.85 -24.80 -3.84
C LEU A 40 -9.91 -24.98 -2.78
N ALA A 41 -10.85 -24.02 -2.66
CA ALA A 41 -12.01 -24.19 -1.79
C ALA A 41 -12.83 -25.42 -2.20
N TRP A 42 -12.99 -25.63 -3.51
CA TRP A 42 -13.62 -26.83 -4.06
C TRP A 42 -12.83 -28.11 -3.71
N LEU A 43 -11.50 -28.09 -3.85
CA LEU A 43 -10.62 -29.22 -3.54
C LEU A 43 -10.63 -29.54 -2.03
N VAL A 44 -10.54 -28.53 -1.17
CA VAL A 44 -10.67 -28.71 0.30
C VAL A 44 -12.02 -29.31 0.66
N LEU A 45 -13.11 -28.87 0.03
CA LEU A 45 -14.45 -29.43 0.28
C LEU A 45 -14.52 -30.91 -0.13
N ARG A 46 -13.97 -31.25 -1.30
CA ARG A 46 -14.06 -32.59 -1.89
C ARG A 46 -13.11 -33.59 -1.21
N GLU A 47 -11.82 -33.25 -1.12
CA GLU A 47 -10.79 -34.12 -0.53
C GLU A 47 -10.76 -34.05 1.00
N GLY A 48 -11.25 -32.96 1.62
CA GLY A 48 -11.35 -32.85 3.08
C GLY A 48 -12.29 -33.88 3.69
N TRP A 49 -13.32 -34.29 2.96
CA TRP A 49 -14.25 -35.34 3.39
C TRP A 49 -13.69 -36.76 3.18
N ALA A 50 -12.72 -36.93 2.28
CA ALA A 50 -12.24 -38.24 1.87
C ALA A 50 -10.92 -38.65 2.56
N THR A 51 -10.00 -37.72 2.81
CA THR A 51 -8.60 -38.07 3.10
C THR A 51 -8.10 -37.59 4.46
N GLY A 52 -8.77 -36.61 5.10
CA GLY A 52 -8.43 -36.12 6.45
C GLY A 52 -6.96 -35.68 6.67
N GLY A 53 -6.21 -35.43 5.59
CA GLY A 53 -4.75 -35.31 5.63
C GLY A 53 -4.27 -33.89 5.93
N TRP A 54 -3.20 -33.79 6.73
CA TRP A 54 -2.53 -32.54 7.12
C TRP A 54 -2.04 -31.66 5.94
N TRP A 55 -1.91 -32.22 4.74
CA TRP A 55 -1.54 -31.46 3.54
C TRP A 55 -2.56 -30.37 3.18
N LEU A 56 -3.85 -30.59 3.47
CA LEU A 56 -4.91 -29.60 3.27
C LEU A 56 -4.71 -28.35 4.13
N VAL A 57 -4.07 -28.49 5.31
CA VAL A 57 -3.73 -27.35 6.18
C VAL A 57 -2.67 -26.48 5.52
N GLY A 58 -1.60 -27.08 4.98
CA GLY A 58 -0.58 -26.34 4.24
C GLY A 58 -1.15 -25.63 3.01
N LEU A 59 -2.02 -26.33 2.28
CA LEU A 59 -2.74 -25.80 1.13
C LEU A 59 -3.64 -24.60 1.50
N PHE A 60 -4.37 -24.70 2.61
CA PHE A 60 -5.17 -23.62 3.17
C PHE A 60 -4.32 -22.39 3.47
N PHE A 61 -3.15 -22.53 4.09
CA PHE A 61 -2.26 -21.39 4.37
C PHE A 61 -1.77 -20.70 3.10
N VAL A 62 -1.45 -21.46 2.04
CA VAL A 62 -1.04 -20.87 0.76
C VAL A 62 -2.15 -19.99 0.18
N VAL A 63 -3.39 -20.50 0.15
CA VAL A 63 -4.51 -19.70 -0.37
C VAL A 63 -4.87 -18.55 0.56
N TRP A 64 -4.81 -18.76 1.87
CA TRP A 64 -5.01 -17.69 2.83
C TRP A 64 -4.01 -16.54 2.59
N ILE A 65 -2.73 -16.84 2.36
CA ILE A 65 -1.71 -15.83 2.03
C ILE A 65 -2.08 -15.09 0.73
N ILE A 66 -2.42 -15.83 -0.32
CA ILE A 66 -2.78 -15.23 -1.62
C ILE A 66 -4.01 -14.33 -1.49
N VAL A 67 -5.06 -14.80 -0.82
CA VAL A 67 -6.29 -14.04 -0.64
C VAL A 67 -6.05 -12.81 0.23
N ALA A 68 -5.47 -13.00 1.42
CA ALA A 68 -5.32 -11.95 2.41
C ALA A 68 -4.34 -10.86 1.99
N TYR A 69 -3.25 -11.21 1.30
CA TYR A 69 -2.18 -10.25 0.98
C TYR A 69 -2.14 -9.82 -0.48
N LEU A 70 -2.82 -10.50 -1.40
CA LEU A 70 -2.86 -10.11 -2.82
C LEU A 70 -4.28 -9.80 -3.31
N ALA A 71 -5.21 -10.75 -3.20
CA ALA A 71 -6.53 -10.60 -3.81
C ALA A 71 -7.38 -9.53 -3.11
N LEU A 72 -7.46 -9.59 -1.77
CA LEU A 72 -8.29 -8.69 -0.98
C LEU A 72 -7.78 -7.25 -1.00
N PRO A 73 -6.47 -6.96 -0.82
CA PRO A 73 -5.97 -5.58 -0.94
C PRO A 73 -6.20 -4.98 -2.32
N ARG A 74 -6.05 -5.77 -3.40
CA ARG A 74 -6.35 -5.30 -4.77
C ARG A 74 -7.83 -5.02 -4.98
N LEU A 75 -8.70 -5.91 -4.52
CA LEU A 75 -10.14 -5.70 -4.58
C LEU A 75 -10.52 -4.42 -3.83
N HIS A 76 -9.98 -4.23 -2.64
CA HIS A 76 -10.19 -3.01 -1.86
C HIS A 76 -9.75 -1.75 -2.62
N ARG A 77 -8.61 -1.79 -3.31
CA ARG A 77 -8.11 -0.69 -4.14
C ARG A 77 -9.02 -0.39 -5.34
N ILE A 78 -9.53 -1.42 -6.02
CA ILE A 78 -10.51 -1.27 -7.13
C ILE A 78 -11.80 -0.61 -6.62
N LEU A 79 -12.34 -1.10 -5.50
CA LEU A 79 -13.53 -0.52 -4.88
C LEU A 79 -13.29 0.92 -4.40
N SER A 80 -12.13 1.18 -3.79
CA SER A 80 -11.75 2.52 -3.33
C SER A 80 -11.71 3.52 -4.48
N ASN A 81 -11.24 3.12 -5.66
CA ASN A 81 -11.27 4.00 -6.84
C ASN A 81 -12.68 4.31 -7.35
N MET A 82 -13.67 3.46 -7.03
CA MET A 82 -15.07 3.69 -7.40
C MET A 82 -15.77 4.64 -6.42
N TYR A 83 -15.54 4.46 -5.12
CA TYR A 83 -16.22 5.25 -4.08
C TYR A 83 -15.49 6.54 -3.70
N VAL A 84 -14.16 6.60 -3.87
CA VAL A 84 -13.37 7.79 -3.54
C VAL A 84 -13.17 8.65 -4.79
N PRO A 85 -13.62 9.92 -4.78
CA PRO A 85 -13.49 10.78 -5.94
C PRO A 85 -12.03 11.03 -6.36
N ASN A 86 -11.82 11.24 -7.66
CA ASN A 86 -10.50 11.52 -8.23
C ASN A 86 -10.10 13.01 -8.20
N TYR A 87 -10.82 13.83 -7.43
CA TYR A 87 -10.49 15.23 -7.19
C TYR A 87 -10.16 15.47 -5.71
N PHE A 88 -9.44 16.56 -5.43
CA PHE A 88 -9.06 16.90 -4.07
C PHE A 88 -10.28 17.34 -3.25
N ILE A 89 -10.51 16.67 -2.13
CA ILE A 89 -11.62 16.93 -1.20
C ILE A 89 -11.17 17.42 0.17
N GLY A 90 -9.97 18.02 0.28
CA GLY A 90 -9.46 18.45 1.58
C GLY A 90 -8.82 17.33 2.41
N ARG A 91 -8.58 16.14 1.84
CA ARG A 91 -7.97 15.00 2.54
C ARG A 91 -6.82 14.39 1.74
N THR A 92 -5.85 13.85 2.46
CA THR A 92 -4.76 13.05 1.89
C THR A 92 -5.26 11.66 1.50
N ARG A 93 -4.45 10.93 0.73
CA ARG A 93 -4.67 9.55 0.34
C ARG A 93 -3.50 8.67 0.77
N THR A 94 -3.79 7.44 1.17
CA THR A 94 -2.75 6.41 1.34
C THR A 94 -2.28 5.90 -0.03
N ALA A 95 -1.19 5.13 -0.06
CA ALA A 95 -0.71 4.49 -1.29
C ALA A 95 -1.76 3.60 -1.98
N ASP A 96 -2.73 3.09 -1.21
CA ASP A 96 -3.84 2.26 -1.71
C ASP A 96 -5.04 3.07 -2.21
N GLY A 97 -4.96 4.40 -2.21
CA GLY A 97 -6.00 5.32 -2.73
C GLY A 97 -7.12 5.64 -1.73
N VAL A 98 -7.03 5.13 -0.51
CA VAL A 98 -8.00 5.35 0.58
C VAL A 98 -7.82 6.76 1.14
N LEU A 99 -8.92 7.43 1.49
CA LEU A 99 -8.85 8.72 2.18
C LEU A 99 -8.20 8.56 3.55
N SER A 100 -7.20 9.38 3.80
CA SER A 100 -6.50 9.49 5.07
C SER A 100 -6.91 10.81 5.75
N ASP A 101 -6.00 11.41 6.49
CA ASP A 101 -6.26 12.59 7.31
C ASP A 101 -6.54 13.86 6.49
N PRO A 102 -7.40 14.76 7.00
CA PRO A 102 -7.67 16.05 6.37
C PRO A 102 -6.44 16.95 6.33
N VAL A 103 -6.31 17.72 5.26
CA VAL A 103 -5.28 18.76 5.14
C VAL A 103 -5.82 20.06 5.68
N ASN A 104 -5.38 20.42 6.89
CA ASN A 104 -5.86 21.62 7.60
C ASN A 104 -4.86 22.78 7.55
N LEU A 105 -3.58 22.50 7.31
CA LEU A 105 -2.50 23.48 7.38
C LEU A 105 -1.62 23.41 6.14
N SER A 106 -1.15 24.57 5.69
CA SER A 106 -0.07 24.69 4.71
C SER A 106 0.98 25.62 5.27
N VAL A 107 2.25 25.25 5.12
CA VAL A 107 3.39 26.03 5.64
C VAL A 107 4.24 26.50 4.46
N ARG A 108 4.68 27.76 4.51
CA ARG A 108 5.60 28.34 3.54
C ARG A 108 6.94 28.63 4.21
N GLY A 109 7.98 27.87 3.86
CA GLY A 109 9.30 28.02 4.43
C GLY A 109 10.22 26.84 4.07
N SER A 110 11.43 26.82 4.63
CA SER A 110 12.31 25.65 4.56
C SER A 110 11.90 24.60 5.59
N GLU A 111 12.21 23.33 5.29
CA GLU A 111 12.00 22.19 6.17
C GLU A 111 12.66 22.40 7.55
N GLU A 112 13.90 22.90 7.57
CA GLU A 112 14.64 23.19 8.80
C GLU A 112 13.89 24.15 9.73
N LYS A 113 13.27 25.20 9.18
CA LYS A 113 12.48 26.17 9.96
C LYS A 113 11.22 25.52 10.52
N LEU A 114 10.58 24.63 9.76
CA LEU A 114 9.43 23.88 10.22
C LEU A 114 9.80 22.94 11.36
N HIS A 115 10.86 22.14 11.20
CA HIS A 115 11.32 21.23 12.25
C HIS A 115 11.70 21.97 13.53
N LYS A 116 12.39 23.11 13.40
CA LYS A 116 12.73 23.96 14.55
C LYS A 116 11.47 24.46 15.27
N ALA A 117 10.51 25.05 14.55
CA ALA A 117 9.28 25.57 15.13
C ALA A 117 8.43 24.47 15.80
N MET A 118 8.35 23.29 15.19
CA MET A 118 7.61 22.15 15.76
C MET A 118 8.31 21.61 17.02
N THR A 119 9.63 21.51 17.01
CA THR A 119 10.41 21.04 18.19
C THR A 119 10.30 22.03 19.35
N GLU A 120 10.36 23.34 19.08
CA GLU A 120 10.14 24.39 20.08
C GLU A 120 8.73 24.35 20.67
N ALA A 121 7.74 23.92 19.89
CA ALA A 121 6.37 23.69 20.34
C ALA A 121 6.16 22.33 21.05
N GLY A 122 7.22 21.56 21.29
CA GLY A 122 7.17 20.29 22.02
C GLY A 122 6.78 19.07 21.18
N TRP A 123 6.73 19.20 19.86
CA TRP A 123 6.50 18.06 18.96
C TRP A 123 7.77 17.23 18.79
N VAL A 124 7.58 15.93 18.55
CA VAL A 124 8.67 14.97 18.31
C VAL A 124 8.59 14.50 16.86
N LEU A 125 9.74 14.48 16.17
CA LEU A 125 9.82 13.98 14.81
C LEU A 125 9.61 12.45 14.80
N ALA A 126 8.77 11.98 13.87
CA ALA A 126 8.53 10.56 13.68
C ALA A 126 9.77 9.85 13.11
N ASP A 127 10.05 8.63 13.57
CA ASP A 127 11.09 7.79 12.98
C ASP A 127 10.71 7.37 11.54
N ASP A 128 11.72 7.11 10.71
CA ASP A 128 11.50 6.51 9.39
C ASP A 128 10.94 5.09 9.51
N ILE A 129 10.18 4.68 8.49
CA ILE A 129 9.68 3.30 8.37
C ILE A 129 10.86 2.40 7.99
N THR A 130 11.36 1.65 8.97
CA THR A 130 12.46 0.69 8.82
C THR A 130 12.14 -0.61 9.56
N PRO A 131 12.79 -1.74 9.26
CA PRO A 131 12.61 -2.97 10.04
C PRO A 131 12.89 -2.77 11.54
N ARG A 132 13.81 -1.87 11.88
CA ARG A 132 14.15 -1.53 13.26
C ARG A 132 13.03 -0.79 13.97
N SER A 133 12.46 0.25 13.36
CA SER A 133 11.33 0.99 13.94
C SER A 133 10.06 0.13 14.02
N ALA A 134 9.83 -0.73 13.03
CA ALA A 134 8.75 -1.73 13.06
C ALA A 134 8.91 -2.70 14.25
N TRP A 135 10.11 -3.24 14.47
CA TRP A 135 10.36 -4.12 15.62
C TRP A 135 10.18 -3.40 16.96
N LYS A 136 10.68 -2.16 17.07
CA LYS A 136 10.47 -1.32 18.26
C LYS A 136 8.99 -1.04 18.52
N MET A 137 8.19 -0.82 17.47
CA MET A 137 6.74 -0.65 17.57
C MET A 137 6.07 -1.90 18.14
N VAL A 138 6.39 -3.09 17.63
CA VAL A 138 5.85 -4.35 18.16
C VAL A 138 6.17 -4.50 19.65
N LEU A 139 7.42 -4.30 20.06
CA LEU A 139 7.82 -4.42 21.45
C LEU A 139 7.15 -3.39 22.37
N THR A 140 7.00 -2.14 21.92
CA THR A 140 6.36 -1.07 22.70
C THR A 140 4.87 -1.32 22.88
N VAL A 141 4.19 -1.80 21.84
CA VAL A 141 2.77 -2.24 21.92
C VAL A 141 2.63 -3.40 22.90
N LEU A 142 3.45 -4.44 22.79
CA LEU A 142 3.38 -5.61 23.67
C LEU A 142 3.70 -5.27 25.14
N SER A 143 4.59 -4.31 25.37
CA SER A 143 4.96 -3.85 26.72
C SER A 143 4.06 -2.75 27.26
N GLY A 144 3.05 -2.30 26.50
CA GLY A 144 2.15 -1.20 26.89
C GLY A 144 2.87 0.14 27.11
N ARG A 145 4.03 0.35 26.45
CA ARG A 145 4.85 1.56 26.61
C ARG A 145 4.56 2.55 25.50
N SER A 146 4.69 3.84 25.82
CA SER A 146 4.63 4.90 24.82
C SER A 146 5.85 4.87 23.90
N TYR A 147 5.62 5.09 22.61
CA TYR A 147 6.64 5.30 21.58
C TYR A 147 6.40 6.68 20.95
N PRO A 148 6.92 7.77 21.54
CA PRO A 148 6.60 9.14 21.12
C PRO A 148 7.00 9.46 19.67
N ASN A 149 8.09 8.85 19.19
CA ASN A 149 8.62 8.99 17.84
C ASN A 149 8.19 7.83 16.91
N ALA A 150 7.04 7.19 17.17
CA ALA A 150 6.54 6.11 16.33
C ALA A 150 6.38 6.56 14.86
N PRO A 151 6.79 5.73 13.87
CA PRO A 151 6.62 6.06 12.47
C PRO A 151 5.14 6.19 12.12
N VAL A 152 4.82 7.14 11.24
CA VAL A 152 3.47 7.39 10.74
C VAL A 152 3.29 6.87 9.31
N SER A 153 2.05 6.52 8.95
CA SER A 153 1.76 6.06 7.59
C SER A 153 1.95 7.20 6.56
N PRO A 154 2.48 6.90 5.37
CA PRO A 154 2.61 7.91 4.31
C PRO A 154 1.23 8.43 3.88
N ALA A 155 1.13 9.75 3.76
CA ALA A 155 -0.07 10.46 3.35
C ALA A 155 0.25 11.35 2.14
N PHE A 156 -0.36 11.05 1.00
CA PHE A 156 -0.10 11.72 -0.28
C PHE A 156 -1.23 12.69 -0.63
N LEU A 157 -0.88 13.86 -1.18
CA LEU A 157 -1.87 14.87 -1.57
C LEU A 157 -2.17 14.87 -3.07
N PHE A 158 -1.15 14.68 -3.91
CA PHE A 158 -1.26 14.78 -5.37
C PHE A 158 -0.74 13.55 -6.11
N GLY A 159 -0.69 12.40 -5.42
CA GLY A 159 -0.10 11.16 -5.91
C GLY A 159 1.38 11.05 -5.59
#